data_AF-A0A813L770-F1
#
_entry.id   AF-A0A813L770-F1
#
_cell.length_a   1.000
_cell.length_b   1.000
_cell.length_c   1.000
_cell.angle_alpha   90.00
_cell.angle_beta   90.00
_cell.angle_gamma   90.00
#
_symmetry.space_group_name_H-M   'P 1'
#
loop_
_entity.id
_entity.type
_entity.pdbx_description
1 polymer ?
#
loop_
_entity_poly.entity_id
_entity_poly.type
_entity_poly.pdbx_seq_one_letter_code
_entity_poly.pdbx_strand_id
1 'polypeptide(L)'
;MAAKAQQLGEDEAEAVLSFLVTTQKAFAKSLILEEELLRLLCELQPQLVGRREELYSRGQMPSYVTLVLQGAIRVTSGEDQYESTVGPWGLLGMQRLSQKDYVCDFTAVAVTDGCLVLKIHYERYLRALEISQVLRVDRLRNGYAGQGQ
;
A
#
# COMPACT_ATOMS: atom_id res chain seq x y z
N MET A 1 9.48 -14.40 -12.66
CA MET A 1 10.19 -13.93 -11.45
C MET A 1 10.36 -12.44 -11.61
N ALA A 2 9.61 -11.63 -10.84
CA ALA A 2 9.77 -10.18 -10.85
C ALA A 2 11.17 -9.79 -10.35
N ALA A 3 11.89 -8.96 -11.11
CA ALA A 3 13.16 -8.41 -10.65
C ALA A 3 12.85 -7.37 -9.55
N LYS A 4 13.55 -7.46 -8.41
CA LYS A 4 13.43 -6.45 -7.35
C LYS A 4 14.21 -5.21 -7.76
N ALA A 5 13.57 -4.05 -7.72
CA ALA A 5 14.26 -2.78 -7.92
C ALA A 5 14.94 -2.34 -6.61
N GLN A 6 15.73 -1.26 -6.69
CA GLN A 6 16.32 -0.63 -5.52
C GLN A 6 15.21 -0.16 -4.57
N GLN A 7 15.48 -0.26 -3.27
CA GLN A 7 14.60 0.25 -2.20
C GLN A 7 14.30 1.73 -2.40
N LEU A 8 13.13 2.19 -1.96
CA LEU A 8 12.75 3.60 -2.09
C LEU A 8 13.79 4.48 -1.39
N GLY A 9 14.19 5.56 -2.06
CA GLY A 9 14.93 6.64 -1.42
C GLY A 9 14.07 7.34 -0.37
N GLU A 10 14.71 8.11 0.53
CA GLU A 10 14.01 8.88 1.57
C GLU A 10 12.98 9.83 0.96
N ASP A 11 13.37 10.61 -0.04
CA ASP A 11 12.49 11.53 -0.77
C ASP A 11 11.30 10.81 -1.44
N GLU A 12 11.53 9.61 -1.99
CA GLU A 12 10.47 8.82 -2.63
C GLU A 12 9.49 8.27 -1.59
N ALA A 13 10.01 7.79 -0.46
CA ALA A 13 9.20 7.31 0.65
C ALA A 13 8.35 8.43 1.25
N GLU A 14 8.89 9.65 1.39
CA GLU A 14 8.14 10.82 1.83
C GLU A 14 7.05 11.24 0.83
N ALA A 15 7.36 11.22 -0.46
CA ALA A 15 6.36 11.51 -1.50
C ALA A 15 5.20 10.51 -1.45
N VAL A 16 5.50 9.21 -1.30
CA VAL A 16 4.50 8.15 -1.14
C VAL A 16 3.71 8.33 0.16
N LEU A 17 4.37 8.64 1.27
CA LEU A 17 3.73 8.92 2.56
C LEU A 17 2.70 10.04 2.40
N SER A 18 3.11 11.18 1.85
CA SER A 18 2.25 12.35 1.66
C SER A 18 1.03 11.99 0.81
N PHE A 19 1.24 11.33 -0.32
CA PHE A 19 0.17 10.87 -1.21
C PHE A 19 -0.83 9.94 -0.50
N LEU A 20 -0.33 8.93 0.24
CA LEU A 20 -1.18 7.95 0.91
C LEU A 20 -2.03 8.57 2.02
N VAL A 21 -1.42 9.39 2.87
CA VAL A 21 -2.11 10.06 3.99
C VAL A 21 -3.17 11.04 3.48
N THR A 22 -2.94 11.71 2.35
CA THR A 22 -3.89 12.66 1.77
C THR A 22 -5.04 11.97 1.03
N THR A 23 -4.78 10.88 0.32
CA THR A 23 -5.79 10.29 -0.59
C THR A 23 -6.56 9.13 0.01
N GLN A 24 -6.03 8.45 1.03
CA GLN A 24 -6.58 7.19 1.52
C GLN A 24 -6.85 7.21 3.02
N LYS A 25 -8.12 7.01 3.40
CA LYS A 25 -8.53 6.96 4.80
C LYS A 25 -7.85 5.85 5.60
N ALA A 26 -7.44 4.76 4.95
CA ALA A 26 -6.71 3.66 5.59
C ALA A 26 -5.37 4.14 6.19
N PHE A 27 -4.74 5.16 5.61
CA PHE A 27 -3.47 5.72 6.08
C PHE A 27 -3.66 7.00 6.91
N ALA A 28 -4.88 7.28 7.40
CA ALA A 28 -5.13 8.47 8.21
C ALA A 28 -4.28 8.48 9.50
N LYS A 29 -3.84 9.66 9.93
CA LYS A 29 -3.03 9.88 11.15
C LYS A 29 -3.70 9.40 12.44
N SER A 30 -5.02 9.16 12.42
CA SER A 30 -5.77 8.58 13.54
C SER A 30 -5.59 7.05 13.65
N LEU A 31 -5.26 6.38 12.55
CA LEU A 31 -5.08 4.93 12.48
C LEU A 31 -3.61 4.56 12.62
N ILE A 32 -2.74 5.12 11.77
CA ILE A 32 -1.30 4.86 11.73
C ILE A 32 -0.52 6.14 12.03
N LEU A 33 0.56 6.05 12.78
CA LEU A 33 1.47 7.19 12.99
C LEU A 33 2.32 7.40 11.74
N GLU A 34 2.58 8.66 11.38
CA GLU A 34 3.34 8.99 10.16
C GLU A 34 4.77 8.42 10.20
N GLU A 35 5.42 8.43 11.36
CA GLU A 35 6.75 7.84 11.55
C GLU A 35 6.77 6.33 11.30
N GLU A 36 5.71 5.60 11.68
CA GLU A 36 5.60 4.16 11.48
C GLU A 36 5.22 3.82 10.04
N LEU A 37 4.38 4.64 9.41
CA LEU A 37 4.11 4.51 7.98
C LEU A 37 5.35 4.81 7.14
N LEU A 38 6.12 5.85 7.48
CA LEU A 38 7.37 6.18 6.81
C LEU A 38 8.40 5.05 6.95
N ARG A 39 8.58 4.50 8.16
CA ARG A 39 9.43 3.32 8.40
C ARG A 39 9.01 2.14 7.53
N LEU A 40 7.72 1.83 7.50
CA LEU A 40 7.18 0.78 6.64
C LEU A 40 7.54 1.04 5.17
N LEU A 41 7.29 2.25 4.66
CA LEU A 41 7.56 2.63 3.27
C LEU A 41 9.04 2.54 2.92
N CYS A 42 9.92 3.01 3.80
CA CYS A 42 11.37 2.90 3.63
C CYS A 42 11.78 1.43 3.50
N GLU A 43 11.19 0.51 4.26
CA GLU A 43 11.50 -0.93 4.19
C GLU A 43 10.83 -1.67 3.00
N LEU A 44 10.05 -1.00 2.17
CA LEU A 44 9.45 -1.60 0.98
C LEU A 44 10.39 -1.50 -0.22
N GLN A 45 10.38 -2.56 -1.03
CA GLN A 45 11.14 -2.61 -2.28
C GLN A 45 10.16 -2.60 -3.45
N PRO A 46 10.21 -1.56 -4.31
CA PRO A 46 9.52 -1.58 -5.58
C PRO A 46 9.86 -2.84 -6.38
N GLN A 47 8.86 -3.38 -7.07
CA GLN A 47 8.97 -4.58 -7.88
C GLN A 47 8.82 -4.21 -9.34
N LEU A 48 9.75 -4.69 -10.17
CA LEU A 48 9.64 -4.61 -11.61
C LEU A 48 8.77 -5.76 -12.10
N VAL A 49 7.61 -5.41 -12.64
CA VAL A 49 6.60 -6.33 -13.14
C VAL A 49 6.69 -6.38 -14.66
N GLY A 50 6.78 -7.60 -15.18
CA GLY A 50 6.87 -7.85 -16.61
C GLY A 50 5.55 -7.55 -17.32
N ARG A 51 5.61 -7.20 -18.60
CA ARG A 51 4.39 -7.06 -19.41
C ARG A 51 3.63 -8.39 -19.42
N ARG A 52 2.30 -8.30 -19.31
CA ARG A 52 1.36 -9.43 -19.15
C ARG A 52 1.49 -10.21 -17.84
N GLU A 53 2.33 -9.78 -16.90
CA GLU A 53 2.35 -10.37 -15.56
C GLU A 53 1.09 -9.94 -14.79
N GLU A 54 0.45 -10.90 -14.14
CA GLU A 54 -0.77 -10.72 -13.38
C GLU A 54 -0.44 -10.31 -11.94
N LEU A 55 -1.02 -9.21 -11.47
CA LEU A 55 -0.87 -8.73 -10.10
C LEU A 55 -2.06 -9.10 -9.22
N TYR A 56 -3.23 -9.25 -9.80
CA TYR A 56 -4.46 -9.63 -9.11
C TYR A 56 -5.26 -10.58 -9.98
N SER A 57 -5.78 -11.64 -9.36
CA SER A 57 -6.69 -12.59 -10.00
C SER A 57 -8.09 -12.39 -9.42
N ARG A 58 -9.09 -12.38 -10.31
CA ARG A 58 -10.50 -12.35 -9.89
C ARG A 58 -10.83 -13.58 -9.04
N GLY A 59 -11.59 -13.38 -7.97
CA GLY A 59 -12.00 -14.43 -7.03
C GLY A 59 -10.93 -14.78 -5.99
N GLN A 60 -9.78 -14.11 -5.96
CA GLN A 60 -8.75 -14.33 -4.95
C GLN A 60 -8.73 -13.22 -3.90
N MET A 61 -8.44 -13.59 -2.66
CA MET A 61 -8.15 -12.64 -1.60
C MET A 61 -6.67 -12.20 -1.70
N PRO A 62 -6.39 -10.93 -2.02
CA PRO A 62 -5.01 -10.48 -2.15
C PRO A 62 -4.34 -10.37 -0.77
N SER A 63 -3.03 -10.58 -0.69
CA SER A 63 -2.25 -10.36 0.54
C SER A 63 -1.61 -8.98 0.62
N TYR A 64 -1.87 -8.11 -0.37
CA TYR A 64 -1.26 -6.79 -0.51
C TYR A 64 -2.16 -5.80 -1.26
N VAL A 65 -1.85 -4.52 -1.10
CA VAL A 65 -2.30 -3.44 -1.98
C VAL A 65 -1.15 -2.97 -2.86
N THR A 66 -1.46 -2.43 -4.02
CA THR A 66 -0.45 -2.03 -5.01
C THR A 66 -0.58 -0.54 -5.32
N LEU A 67 0.53 0.19 -5.22
CA LEU A 67 0.70 1.53 -5.77
C LEU A 67 1.54 1.43 -7.05
N VAL A 68 1.05 1.97 -8.16
CA VAL A 68 1.81 2.05 -9.41
C VAL A 68 2.75 3.24 -9.33
N LEU A 69 4.06 3.01 -9.40
CA LEU A 69 5.06 4.09 -9.42
C LEU A 69 5.38 4.50 -10.86
N GLN A 70 5.46 3.52 -11.77
CA GLN A 70 5.75 3.75 -13.19
C GLN A 70 5.04 2.71 -14.06
N GLY A 71 4.64 3.13 -15.27
CA GLY A 71 3.98 2.27 -16.25
C GLY A 71 2.47 2.27 -16.07
N ALA A 72 1.82 1.22 -16.58
CA ALA A 72 0.38 1.10 -16.49
C ALA A 72 -0.06 -0.35 -16.27
N ILE A 73 -1.19 -0.49 -15.59
CA ILE A 73 -1.85 -1.76 -15.30
C ILE A 73 -3.24 -1.72 -15.91
N ARG A 74 -3.59 -2.73 -16.70
CA ARG A 74 -4.96 -2.94 -17.15
C ARG A 74 -5.72 -3.71 -16.09
N VAL A 75 -6.90 -3.21 -15.75
CA VAL A 75 -7.83 -3.83 -14.82
C VAL A 75 -9.09 -4.24 -15.60
N THR A 76 -9.45 -5.51 -15.52
CA THR A 76 -10.68 -6.05 -16.10
C THR A 76 -11.63 -6.46 -14.97
N SER A 77 -12.83 -5.90 -14.94
CA SER A 77 -13.82 -6.11 -13.87
C SER A 77 -15.23 -6.36 -14.40
N GLY A 78 -16.09 -6.97 -13.58
CA GLY A 78 -17.51 -7.18 -13.91
C GLY A 78 -17.78 -8.37 -14.82
N GLU A 79 -19.06 -8.68 -15.05
CA GLU A 79 -19.48 -9.76 -15.96
C GLU A 79 -19.23 -9.38 -17.43
N ASP A 80 -19.40 -8.09 -17.76
CA ASP A 80 -19.17 -7.53 -19.10
C ASP A 80 -17.67 -7.31 -19.43
N GLN A 81 -16.77 -7.70 -18.52
CA GLN A 81 -15.32 -7.55 -18.69
C GLN A 81 -14.89 -6.11 -19.02
N TYR A 82 -15.43 -5.12 -18.31
CA TYR A 82 -15.05 -3.72 -18.47
C TYR A 82 -13.55 -3.56 -18.23
N GLU A 83 -12.85 -3.01 -19.22
CA GLU A 83 -11.42 -2.73 -19.13
C GLU A 83 -11.16 -1.27 -18.77
N SER A 84 -10.29 -1.08 -17.79
CA SER A 84 -9.75 0.23 -17.41
C SER A 84 -8.25 0.17 -17.28
N THR A 85 -7.59 1.32 -17.34
CA THR A 85 -6.13 1.43 -17.19
C THR A 85 -5.81 2.29 -15.98
N VAL A 86 -4.91 1.80 -15.13
CA VAL A 86 -4.41 2.46 -13.95
C VAL A 86 -2.95 2.83 -14.19
N GLY A 87 -2.68 4.14 -14.22
CA GLY A 87 -1.35 4.70 -14.44
C GLY A 87 -0.58 4.98 -13.14
N PRO A 88 0.52 5.74 -13.23
CA PRO A 88 1.31 6.16 -12.06
C PRO A 88 0.45 6.84 -10.99
N TRP A 89 0.81 6.60 -9.73
CA TRP A 89 0.07 7.00 -8.53
C TRP A 89 -1.32 6.37 -8.39
N GLY A 90 -1.67 5.44 -9.27
CA GLY A 90 -2.87 4.64 -9.14
C GLY A 90 -2.74 3.56 -8.07
N LEU A 91 -3.82 3.33 -7.32
CA LEU A 91 -3.90 2.34 -6.25
C LEU A 91 -4.84 1.20 -6.62
N LEU A 92 -4.46 -0.03 -6.27
CA LEU A 92 -5.23 -1.24 -6.49
C LEU A 92 -5.38 -2.04 -5.19
N GLY A 93 -6.55 -2.66 -5.04
CA GLY A 93 -6.83 -3.58 -3.93
C GLY A 93 -7.00 -2.90 -2.57
N MET A 94 -7.17 -1.57 -2.51
CA MET A 94 -7.25 -0.80 -1.25
C MET A 94 -8.25 -1.33 -0.22
N GLN A 95 -9.35 -1.94 -0.69
CA GLN A 95 -10.36 -2.57 0.16
C GLN A 95 -9.77 -3.68 1.05
N ARG A 96 -8.64 -4.27 0.66
CA ARG A 96 -7.94 -5.27 1.44
C ARG A 96 -7.47 -4.76 2.81
N LEU A 97 -7.13 -3.47 2.93
CA LEU A 97 -6.68 -2.89 4.20
C LEU A 97 -7.82 -2.62 5.17
N SER A 98 -9.05 -2.47 4.68
CA SER A 98 -10.23 -2.19 5.50
C SER A 98 -11.11 -3.41 5.74
N GLN A 99 -11.01 -4.45 4.90
CA GLN A 99 -11.83 -5.65 4.97
C GLN A 99 -10.95 -6.91 5.02
N LYS A 100 -11.09 -7.68 6.09
CA LYS A 100 -10.28 -8.89 6.34
C LYS A 100 -10.51 -9.97 5.29
N ASP A 101 -11.74 -10.11 4.81
CA ASP A 101 -12.16 -11.17 3.89
C ASP A 101 -12.44 -10.63 2.47
N TYR A 102 -11.77 -9.54 2.10
CA TYR A 102 -11.91 -8.95 0.78
C TYR A 102 -11.45 -9.90 -0.33
N VAL A 103 -12.35 -10.22 -1.25
CA VAL A 103 -12.07 -10.99 -2.46
C VAL A 103 -12.09 -10.04 -3.66
N CYS A 104 -11.02 -10.05 -4.46
CA CYS A 104 -10.95 -9.22 -5.66
C CYS A 104 -12.01 -9.65 -6.69
N ASP A 105 -12.80 -8.69 -7.15
CA ASP A 105 -13.79 -8.86 -8.23
C ASP A 105 -13.22 -8.51 -9.61
N PHE A 106 -11.93 -8.15 -9.67
CA PHE A 106 -11.21 -7.76 -10.87
C PHE A 106 -9.95 -8.61 -11.09
N THR A 107 -9.46 -8.62 -12.32
CA THR A 107 -8.12 -9.10 -12.70
C THR A 107 -7.26 -7.91 -13.10
N ALA A 108 -5.99 -7.86 -12.69
CA ALA A 108 -5.10 -6.76 -13.01
C ALA A 108 -3.77 -7.26 -13.58
N VAL A 109 -3.39 -6.72 -14.74
CA VAL A 109 -2.25 -7.19 -15.54
C VAL A 109 -1.41 -6.00 -16.00
N ALA A 110 -0.09 -6.07 -15.86
CA ALA A 110 0.81 -5.03 -16.35
C ALA A 110 0.77 -4.93 -17.89
N VAL A 111 0.60 -3.73 -18.44
CA VAL A 111 0.53 -3.51 -19.89
C VAL A 111 1.82 -2.98 -20.51
N THR A 112 2.62 -2.25 -19.73
CA THR A 112 3.91 -1.70 -20.15
C THR A 112 5.05 -2.61 -19.76
N ASP A 113 6.09 -2.66 -20.58
CA ASP A 113 7.36 -3.26 -20.19
C ASP A 113 8.01 -2.42 -19.08
N GLY A 114 8.53 -3.08 -18.04
CA GLY A 114 9.17 -2.40 -16.91
C GLY A 114 8.21 -1.63 -16.01
N CYS A 115 7.01 -2.14 -15.76
CA CYS A 115 6.08 -1.53 -14.80
C CYS A 115 6.66 -1.61 -13.38
N LEU A 116 6.81 -0.47 -12.70
CA LEU A 116 7.34 -0.41 -11.35
C LEU A 116 6.20 -0.22 -10.37
N VAL A 117 6.07 -1.14 -9.42
CA VAL A 117 4.97 -1.12 -8.44
C VAL A 117 5.48 -1.28 -7.02
N LEU A 118 4.80 -0.64 -6.08
CA LEU A 118 5.03 -0.83 -4.66
C LEU A 118 3.91 -1.69 -4.07
N LYS A 119 4.26 -2.84 -3.50
CA LYS A 119 3.30 -3.73 -2.82
C LYS A 119 3.35 -3.52 -1.32
N ILE A 120 2.29 -3.00 -0.73
CA ILE A 120 2.13 -2.87 0.72
C ILE A 120 1.39 -4.12 1.21
N HIS A 121 2.12 -5.06 1.79
CA HIS A 121 1.55 -6.29 2.32
C HIS A 121 0.65 -6.02 3.52
N TYR A 122 -0.51 -6.68 3.54
CA TYR A 122 -1.52 -6.53 4.59
C TYR A 122 -0.94 -6.79 5.99
N GLU A 123 -0.15 -7.84 6.15
CA GLU A 123 0.48 -8.19 7.43
C GLU A 123 1.46 -7.12 7.93
N ARG A 124 2.23 -6.51 7.02
CA ARG A 124 3.19 -5.45 7.37
C ARG A 124 2.46 -4.17 7.76
N TYR A 125 1.38 -3.85 7.05
CA TYR A 125 0.50 -2.74 7.39
C TYR A 125 -0.15 -2.93 8.77
N LEU A 126 -0.68 -4.13 9.06
CA LEU A 126 -1.25 -4.44 10.37
C LEU A 126 -0.23 -4.29 11.50
N ARG A 127 1.01 -4.75 11.29
CA ARG A 127 2.08 -4.56 12.27
C ARG A 127 2.36 -3.08 12.54
N ALA A 128 2.42 -2.25 11.50
CA ALA A 128 2.62 -0.81 11.65
C ALA A 128 1.46 -0.12 12.39
N LEU A 129 0.22 -0.59 12.17
CA LEU A 129 -0.95 -0.16 12.95
C LEU A 129 -0.84 -0.54 14.43
N GLU A 130 -0.47 -1.78 14.72
CA GLU A 130 -0.32 -2.27 16.10
C GLU A 130 0.74 -1.47 16.86
N ILE A 131 1.92 -1.27 16.27
CA ILE A 131 2.98 -0.44 16.85
C ILE A 131 2.48 0.99 17.08
N SER A 132 1.75 1.56 16.12
CA SER A 132 1.17 2.90 16.25
C SER A 132 0.20 3.01 17.44
N GLN A 133 -0.58 1.97 17.71
CA GLN A 133 -1.50 1.95 18.85
C GLN A 133 -0.76 1.87 20.18
N VAL A 134 0.25 1.01 20.28
CA VAL A 134 1.10 0.87 21.48
C VAL A 134 1.78 2.21 21.80
N LEU A 135 2.44 2.82 20.82
CA LEU A 135 3.13 4.10 21.00
C LEU A 135 2.20 5.24 21.41
N ARG A 136 0.95 5.27 20.91
CA ARG A 136 -0.04 6.26 21.37
C ARG A 136 -0.40 6.09 22.84
N VAL A 137 -0.60 4.85 23.29
CA VAL A 137 -0.90 4.54 24.70
C VAL A 137 0.26 4.94 25.61
N ASP A 138 1.49 4.62 25.21
CA ASP A 138 2.68 4.97 25.98
C ASP A 138 2.90 6.48 26.06
N ARG A 139 2.68 7.21 24.96
CA ARG A 139 2.73 8.69 24.96
C ARG A 139 1.69 9.30 25.90
N LEU A 140 0.47 8.75 25.95
CA LEU A 140 -0.54 9.21 26.90
C LEU A 140 -0.09 8.96 28.33
N ARG A 141 0.34 7.73 28.66
CA ARG A 141 0.82 7.37 30.00
C ARG A 141 1.99 8.23 30.47
N ASN A 142 2.97 8.47 29.60
CA ASN A 142 4.15 9.27 29.91
C ASN A 142 3.86 10.78 29.93
N GLY A 143 2.89 11.26 29.16
CA GLY A 143 2.43 12.66 29.19
C GLY A 143 1.76 13.04 30.51
N TYR A 144 1.07 12.11 31.18
CA TYR A 144 0.47 12.34 32.50
C TYR A 144 1.49 12.26 33.66
N ALA A 145 2.65 11.63 33.46
CA ALA A 145 3.68 11.54 34.50
C ALA A 145 4.51 12.84 34.68
N GLY A 146 4.37 13.82 33.78
CA GLY A 146 5.17 15.05 33.75
C GLY A 146 4.49 16.33 34.26
N GLN A 147 3.25 16.28 34.77
CA GLN A 147 2.50 17.48 35.22
C GLN A 147 2.30 17.56 36.74
N GLY A 148 3.16 16.92 37.53
CA GLY A 148 3.07 16.92 39.00
C GLY A 148 4.40 17.24 39.67
N GLN A 149 4.93 18.45 39.47
CA GLN A 149 5.87 19.10 40.40
C GLN A 149 5.63 20.61 40.40
#